data_AF-A0AAU7C7S7-F1
#
_entry.id   AF-A0AAU7C7S7-F1
#
_cell.length_a   1.000
_cell.length_b   1.000
_cell.length_c   1.000
_cell.angle_alpha   90.00
_cell.angle_beta   90.00
_cell.angle_gamma   90.00
#
_symmetry.space_group_name_H-M   'P 1'
#
loop_
_entity.id
_entity.type
_entity.pdbx_description
1 polymer ?
#
loop_
_entity_poly.entity_id
_entity_poly.type
_entity_poly.pdbx_seq_one_letter_code
_entity_poly.pdbx_strand_id
1 'polypeptide(L)'
;MLEAVTPRRYRLTLRSLMIVVAVCALLLFPLSRSIRELERIRQARLRAVQEAKIARDLGRKSKAEALSLLGLAHAQGTVDSSPGETGTGAERDVVTQQTEISPTDDRWRGKVWAALSVNPPIVRQGETAGLNLEFTLVNDSQQRLAPRIFDSRIVVNGTEVAESPLLRGRLPRIDALAPGEELHFTVPFGRRFEEPGVYRVVWKGPGFRSPEMVIRVLPKRPNGL
;
A
#
# COMPACT_ATOMS: atom_id res chain seq x y z
N MET A 1 -45.35 -46.84 -20.31
CA MET A 1 -44.34 -47.89 -20.55
C MET A 1 -43.05 -47.42 -19.89
N LEU A 2 -42.71 -47.97 -18.72
CA LEU A 2 -41.49 -47.64 -17.98
C LEU A 2 -40.48 -48.76 -18.22
N GLU A 3 -39.40 -48.44 -18.93
CA GLU A 3 -38.33 -49.36 -19.29
C GLU A 3 -37.45 -49.62 -18.06
N ALA A 4 -37.39 -50.87 -17.60
CA ALA A 4 -36.61 -51.25 -16.43
C ALA A 4 -35.11 -51.18 -16.74
N VAL A 5 -34.42 -50.16 -16.21
CA VAL A 5 -32.96 -50.02 -16.32
C VAL A 5 -32.30 -51.15 -15.54
N THR A 6 -31.62 -52.05 -16.25
CA THR A 6 -30.91 -53.16 -15.61
C THR A 6 -29.69 -52.65 -14.83
N PRO A 7 -29.48 -53.13 -13.59
CA PRO A 7 -28.37 -52.69 -12.76
C PRO A 7 -27.04 -53.18 -13.34
N ARG A 8 -26.25 -52.28 -13.93
CA ARG A 8 -24.86 -52.54 -14.33
C ARG A 8 -24.02 -52.81 -13.09
N ARG A 9 -23.69 -54.08 -12.83
CA ARG A 9 -22.71 -54.47 -11.81
C ARG A 9 -21.30 -54.11 -12.28
N TYR A 10 -20.79 -52.97 -11.83
CA TYR A 10 -19.38 -52.62 -12.01
C TYR A 10 -18.51 -53.55 -11.17
N ARG A 11 -17.86 -54.53 -11.81
CA ARG A 11 -16.78 -55.29 -11.18
C ARG A 11 -15.52 -54.44 -11.20
N LEU A 12 -15.35 -53.60 -10.18
CA LEU A 12 -14.07 -52.94 -9.92
C LEU A 12 -13.04 -54.04 -9.61
N THR A 13 -12.06 -54.19 -10.50
CA THR A 13 -10.92 -55.05 -10.23
C THR A 13 -10.06 -54.40 -9.15
N LEU A 14 -9.48 -55.21 -8.25
CA LEU A 14 -8.57 -54.73 -7.20
C LEU A 14 -7.45 -53.82 -7.79
N ARG A 15 -7.00 -54.13 -9.01
CA ARG A 15 -6.00 -53.33 -9.75
C ARG A 15 -6.50 -51.91 -10.06
N SER A 16 -7.75 -51.76 -10.50
CA SER A 16 -8.33 -50.44 -10.79
C SER A 16 -8.44 -49.60 -9.51
N LEU A 17 -8.84 -50.22 -8.40
CA LEU A 17 -8.90 -49.55 -7.09
C LEU A 17 -7.51 -49.05 -6.64
N MET A 18 -6.47 -49.87 -6.78
CA MET A 18 -5.10 -49.45 -6.40
C MET A 18 -4.59 -48.28 -7.25
N ILE A 19 -4.91 -48.23 -8.54
CA ILE A 19 -4.53 -47.12 -9.41
C ILE A 19 -5.19 -45.82 -8.94
N VAL A 20 -6.49 -45.85 -8.62
CA VAL A 20 -7.21 -44.66 -8.13
C VAL A 20 -6.60 -44.15 -6.83
N VAL A 21 -6.26 -45.05 -5.89
CA VAL A 21 -5.62 -44.67 -4.63
C VAL A 21 -4.25 -44.03 -4.85
N ALA A 22 -3.42 -44.60 -5.73
CA ALA A 22 -2.11 -44.04 -6.05
C ALA A 22 -2.20 -42.66 -6.70
N VAL A 23 -3.15 -42.47 -7.64
CA VAL A 23 -3.41 -41.17 -8.26
C VAL A 23 -3.89 -40.15 -7.23
N CYS A 24 -4.81 -40.52 -6.34
CA CYS A 24 -5.25 -39.65 -5.24
C CYS A 24 -4.08 -39.24 -4.33
N ALA A 25 -3.21 -40.19 -3.95
CA ALA A 25 -2.04 -39.89 -3.12
C ALA A 25 -1.08 -38.90 -3.80
N LEU A 26 -0.82 -39.09 -5.11
CA LEU A 26 0.02 -38.19 -5.90
C LEU A 26 -0.57 -36.79 -6.05
N LEU A 27 -1.90 -36.65 -6.10
CA LEU A 27 -2.57 -35.34 -6.18
C LEU A 27 -2.65 -34.64 -4.82
N LEU A 28 -2.84 -35.39 -3.72
CA LEU A 28 -2.96 -34.82 -2.38
C LEU A 28 -1.61 -34.36 -1.80
N PHE A 29 -0.51 -34.99 -2.20
CA PHE A 29 0.82 -34.63 -1.73
C PHE A 29 1.21 -33.16 -1.98
N PRO A 30 1.19 -32.62 -3.23
CA PRO A 30 1.53 -31.23 -3.49
C PRO A 30 0.53 -30.25 -2.83
N LEU A 31 -0.75 -30.63 -2.75
CA LEU A 31 -1.78 -29.82 -2.11
C LEU A 31 -1.56 -29.69 -0.60
N SER A 32 -1.16 -30.78 0.06
CA SER A 32 -0.78 -30.75 1.48
C SER A 32 0.45 -29.87 1.74
N ARG A 33 1.41 -29.87 0.80
CA ARG A 33 2.62 -29.05 0.89
C ARG A 33 2.31 -27.55 0.72
N SER A 34 1.48 -27.19 -0.25
CA SER A 34 1.10 -25.79 -0.49
C SER A 34 0.33 -25.19 0.67
N ILE A 35 -0.54 -25.97 1.32
CA ILE A 35 -1.25 -25.53 2.54
C ILE A 35 -0.25 -25.24 3.67
N ARG A 36 0.72 -26.12 3.91
CA ARG A 36 1.76 -25.91 4.94
C ARG A 36 2.63 -24.69 4.66
N GLU A 37 2.97 -24.44 3.39
CA GLU A 37 3.73 -23.24 3.01
C GLU A 37 2.92 -21.96 3.25
N LEU A 38 1.63 -21.97 2.92
CA LEU A 38 0.74 -20.83 3.18
C LEU A 38 0.59 -20.54 4.69
N GLU A 39 0.46 -21.58 5.51
CA GLU A 39 0.41 -21.43 6.97
C GLU A 39 1.69 -20.82 7.54
N ARG A 40 2.86 -21.23 7.05
CA ARG A 40 4.14 -20.64 7.46
C ARG A 40 4.20 -19.15 7.13
N ILE A 41 3.74 -18.75 5.93
CA ILE A 41 3.70 -17.34 5.53
C ILE A 41 2.74 -16.54 6.42
N ARG A 42 1.56 -17.09 6.72
CA ARG A 42 0.59 -16.45 7.64
C ARG A 42 1.17 -16.26 9.04
N GLN A 43 1.83 -17.28 9.59
CA GLN A 43 2.48 -17.18 10.90
C GLN A 43 3.62 -16.15 10.93
N ALA A 44 4.44 -16.09 9.87
CA ALA A 44 5.50 -15.08 9.76
C ALA A 44 4.91 -13.65 9.72
N ARG A 45 3.82 -13.44 8.98
CA ARG A 45 3.13 -12.15 8.93
C ARG A 45 2.55 -11.75 10.30
N LEU A 46 1.92 -12.67 11.01
CA LEU A 46 1.37 -12.38 12.34
C LEU A 46 2.46 -11.98 13.34
N ARG A 47 3.63 -12.65 13.31
CA ARG A 47 4.78 -12.27 14.14
C ARG A 47 5.30 -10.87 13.80
N ALA A 48 5.49 -10.57 12.52
CA ALA A 48 5.94 -9.25 12.08
C ALA A 48 4.98 -8.13 12.51
N VAL A 49 3.67 -8.37 12.47
CA VAL A 49 2.65 -7.41 12.95
C VAL A 49 2.74 -7.23 14.47
N GLN A 50 2.94 -8.30 15.24
CA GLN A 50 3.11 -8.22 16.69
C GLN A 50 4.39 -7.47 17.08
N GLU A 51 5.51 -7.76 16.43
CA GLU A 51 6.78 -7.06 16.64
C GLU A 51 6.66 -5.57 16.31
N ALA A 52 6.01 -5.23 15.19
CA ALA A 52 5.75 -3.84 14.82
C ALA A 52 4.86 -3.12 15.85
N LYS A 53 3.87 -3.82 16.43
CA LYS A 53 3.02 -3.26 17.49
C LYS A 53 3.83 -2.98 18.76
N ILE A 54 4.66 -3.93 19.19
CA ILE A 54 5.55 -3.78 20.35
C ILE A 54 6.51 -2.60 20.14
N ALA A 55 7.11 -2.49 18.95
CA ALA A 55 8.02 -1.40 18.62
C ALA A 55 7.33 -0.02 18.68
N ARG A 56 6.08 0.09 18.21
CA ARG A 56 5.28 1.32 18.30
C ARG A 56 4.95 1.69 19.75
N ASP A 57 4.59 0.71 20.57
CA ASP A 57 4.26 0.96 21.99
C ASP A 57 5.49 1.40 22.78
N LEU A 58 6.66 0.81 22.52
CA LEU A 58 7.94 1.26 23.09
C LEU A 58 8.30 2.68 22.64
N GLY A 59 8.12 3.01 21.36
CA GLY A 59 8.36 4.36 20.83
C GLY A 59 7.43 5.42 21.42
N ARG A 60 6.18 5.06 21.77
CA ARG A 60 5.25 5.97 22.46
C ARG A 60 5.67 6.22 23.91
N LYS A 61 6.11 5.17 24.62
CA LYS A 61 6.60 5.30 26.00
C LYS A 61 7.85 6.18 26.07
N SER A 62 8.85 5.93 25.22
CA SER A 62 10.08 6.73 25.21
C SER A 62 9.81 8.21 24.85
N LYS A 63 8.89 8.47 23.91
CA LYS A 63 8.48 9.84 23.58
C LYS A 63 7.78 10.54 24.75
N ALA A 64 6.92 9.83 25.48
CA ALA A 64 6.25 10.38 26.65
C ALA A 64 7.25 10.74 27.77
N GLU A 65 8.23 9.86 28.01
CA GLU A 65 9.30 10.12 28.98
C GLU A 65 10.19 11.31 28.57
N ALA A 66 10.56 11.40 27.29
CA ALA A 66 11.33 12.53 26.77
C ALA A 66 10.59 13.87 26.90
N LEU A 67 9.27 13.88 26.66
CA LEU A 67 8.43 15.07 26.87
C LEU A 67 8.32 15.44 28.35
N SER A 68 8.20 14.46 29.26
CA SER A 68 8.21 14.72 30.70
C SER A 68 9.54 15.33 31.16
N LEU A 69 10.68 14.87 30.64
CA LEU A 69 11.98 15.45 30.96
C LEU A 69 12.14 16.88 30.43
N LEU A 70 11.66 17.16 29.22
CA LEU A 70 11.66 18.53 28.66
C LEU A 70 10.76 19.48 29.48
N GLY A 71 9.59 19.01 29.94
CA GLY A 71 8.71 19.79 30.81
C GLY A 71 9.38 20.19 32.13
N LEU A 72 10.14 19.27 32.73
CA LEU A 72 10.91 19.56 33.95
C LEU A 72 12.04 20.58 33.71
N ALA A 73 12.73 20.49 32.58
CA ALA A 73 13.78 21.45 32.22
C ALA A 73 13.23 22.87 32.01
N HIS A 74 12.03 23.00 31.44
CA HIS A 74 11.40 24.31 31.24
C HIS A 74 10.90 24.95 32.54
N ALA A 75 10.48 24.14 33.52
CA ALA A 75 10.06 24.62 34.84
C ALA A 75 11.22 25.19 35.70
N GLN A 76 12.48 24.83 35.39
CA GLN A 76 13.66 25.36 36.10
C GLN A 76 14.26 26.62 35.45
N GLY A 77 13.76 27.06 34.30
CA GLY A 77 14.36 28.15 33.50
C GLY A 77 13.68 29.52 33.57
N THR A 78 12.70 29.75 34.45
CA THR A 78 11.99 31.04 34.53
C THR A 78 12.48 31.88 35.71
N VAL A 79 13.64 32.52 35.53
CA VAL A 79 14.04 33.72 36.28
C VAL A 79 14.59 34.75 35.28
N ASP A 80 13.96 35.92 35.30
CA ASP A 80 14.37 37.23 34.79
C ASP A 80 14.69 37.40 33.29
N SER A 81 13.83 38.14 32.57
CA SER A 81 14.15 39.53 32.16
C SER A 81 13.02 40.21 31.37
N SER A 82 12.94 41.52 31.60
CA SER A 82 11.97 42.54 31.21
C SER A 82 11.80 42.80 29.68
N PRO A 83 10.70 43.42 29.22
CA PRO A 83 10.43 43.70 27.80
C PRO A 83 10.89 45.10 27.37
N GLY A 84 11.62 45.17 26.25
CA GLY A 84 12.05 46.41 25.59
C GLY A 84 11.71 46.41 24.10
N GLU A 85 10.66 47.18 23.78
CA GLU A 85 10.44 48.05 22.62
C GLU A 85 10.96 47.74 21.20
N THR A 86 9.96 47.65 20.30
CA THR A 86 9.81 48.28 18.97
C THR A 86 11.01 48.44 18.03
N GLY A 87 10.90 47.79 16.86
CA GLY A 87 11.64 48.11 15.65
C GLY A 87 10.80 47.83 14.40
N THR A 88 10.14 48.88 13.92
CA THR A 88 9.41 48.94 12.63
C THR A 88 10.42 48.90 11.49
N GLY A 89 10.40 47.84 10.68
CA GLY A 89 11.25 47.70 9.49
C GLY A 89 10.41 47.20 8.32
N ALA A 90 10.01 48.12 7.45
CA ALA A 90 9.38 47.82 6.18
C ALA A 90 10.43 47.23 5.23
N GLU A 91 10.24 45.98 4.81
CA GLU A 91 10.99 45.40 3.70
C GLU A 91 10.02 44.78 2.70
N ARG A 92 10.12 45.33 1.48
CA ARG A 92 9.43 44.88 0.29
C ARG A 92 10.02 43.54 -0.10
N ASP A 93 9.19 42.53 -0.30
CA ASP A 93 9.57 41.43 -1.17
C ASP A 93 8.46 41.03 -2.12
N VAL A 94 8.91 40.88 -3.36
CA VAL A 94 8.18 40.61 -4.59
C VAL A 94 7.60 39.21 -4.51
N VAL A 95 6.28 39.11 -4.31
CA VAL A 95 5.56 37.84 -4.45
C VAL A 95 5.43 37.54 -5.94
N THR A 96 6.35 36.70 -6.40
CA THR A 96 6.18 35.84 -7.57
C THR A 96 4.88 35.07 -7.39
N GLN A 97 3.89 35.32 -8.25
CA GLN A 97 2.68 34.50 -8.39
C GLN A 97 3.07 33.12 -8.91
N GLN A 98 3.60 32.28 -8.02
CA GLN A 98 3.41 30.84 -8.12
C GLN A 98 1.96 30.59 -7.74
N THR A 99 1.20 30.07 -8.70
CA THR A 99 -0.15 29.55 -8.55
C THR A 99 -0.19 28.57 -7.39
N GLU A 100 -0.51 29.09 -6.19
CA GLU A 100 -0.79 28.30 -5.01
C GLU A 100 -1.97 27.40 -5.31
N ILE A 101 -1.66 26.11 -5.25
CA ILE A 101 -2.56 24.99 -5.28
C ILE A 101 -3.64 25.24 -4.21
N SER A 102 -4.90 25.29 -4.63
CA SER A 102 -6.10 25.47 -3.80
C SER A 102 -5.98 24.83 -2.40
N PRO A 103 -6.57 25.48 -1.37
CA PRO A 103 -6.44 25.07 0.02
C PRO A 103 -6.89 23.61 0.16
N THR A 104 -5.90 22.79 0.51
CA THR A 104 -6.09 21.38 0.79
C THR A 104 -7.04 21.28 1.96
N ASP A 105 -8.09 20.50 1.79
CA ASP A 105 -9.10 20.15 2.78
C ASP A 105 -8.39 19.61 4.06
N ASP A 106 -8.08 20.49 5.02
CA ASP A 106 -7.21 20.23 6.19
C ASP A 106 -7.71 19.11 7.08
N ARG A 107 -9.00 18.75 6.95
CA ARG A 107 -9.64 17.68 7.71
C ARG A 107 -8.95 16.32 7.59
N TRP A 108 -8.11 16.13 6.57
CA TRP A 108 -7.41 14.88 6.24
C TRP A 108 -5.94 14.83 6.68
N ARG A 109 -5.28 15.98 6.84
CA ARG A 109 -3.83 16.01 7.09
C ARG A 109 -3.48 15.27 8.38
N GLY A 110 -2.57 14.30 8.27
CA GLY A 110 -2.08 13.50 9.40
C GLY A 110 -3.09 12.50 9.97
N LYS A 111 -4.25 12.32 9.33
CA LYS A 111 -5.30 11.39 9.77
C LYS A 111 -5.38 10.11 8.95
N VAL A 112 -4.87 10.16 7.73
CA VAL A 112 -4.84 9.03 6.79
C VAL A 112 -3.40 8.76 6.39
N TRP A 113 -3.05 7.48 6.37
CA TRP A 113 -1.76 7.00 5.88
C TRP A 113 -1.96 6.31 4.53
N ALA A 114 -1.09 6.60 3.57
CA ALA A 114 -1.16 6.03 2.24
C ALA A 114 0.15 5.31 1.89
N ALA A 115 0.06 4.19 1.20
CA ALA A 115 1.18 3.46 0.66
C ALA A 115 0.93 3.03 -0.78
N LEU A 116 2.06 2.86 -1.47
CA LEU A 116 2.14 2.37 -2.83
C LEU A 116 3.17 1.23 -2.84
N SER A 117 2.81 0.10 -3.45
CA SER A 117 3.71 -1.02 -3.71
C SER A 117 3.60 -1.50 -5.15
N VAL A 118 4.63 -2.21 -5.58
CA VAL A 118 4.72 -2.84 -6.90
C VAL A 118 5.44 -4.16 -6.75
N ASN A 119 5.01 -5.17 -7.48
CA ASN A 119 5.67 -6.48 -7.48
C ASN A 119 5.71 -7.06 -8.91
N PRO A 120 6.89 -7.29 -9.51
CA PRO A 120 8.24 -6.94 -9.02
C PRO A 120 8.59 -5.45 -9.25
N PRO A 121 9.48 -4.85 -8.44
CA PRO A 121 9.94 -3.46 -8.64
C PRO A 121 10.98 -3.31 -9.75
N ILE A 122 11.50 -4.42 -10.27
CA ILE A 122 12.44 -4.46 -11.39
C ILE A 122 11.83 -5.32 -12.49
N VAL A 123 11.62 -4.74 -13.66
CA VAL A 123 11.05 -5.40 -14.85
C VAL A 123 11.94 -5.15 -16.06
N ARG A 124 11.79 -5.92 -17.13
CA ARG A 124 12.43 -5.63 -18.42
C ARG A 124 11.47 -4.95 -19.38
N GLN A 125 12.01 -4.18 -20.30
CA GLN A 125 11.27 -3.64 -21.43
C GLN A 125 10.57 -4.77 -22.18
N GLY A 126 9.27 -4.60 -22.42
CA GLY A 126 8.40 -5.62 -23.02
C GLY A 126 7.73 -6.56 -22.00
N GLU A 127 8.17 -6.59 -20.75
CA GLU A 127 7.55 -7.36 -19.65
C GLU A 127 6.68 -6.49 -18.73
N THR A 128 6.50 -5.21 -19.08
CA THR A 128 5.84 -4.23 -18.21
C THR A 128 4.32 -4.41 -18.18
N ALA A 129 3.72 -5.13 -19.13
CA ALA A 129 2.27 -5.31 -19.21
C ALA A 129 1.64 -5.93 -17.94
N GLY A 130 2.39 -6.74 -17.21
CA GLY A 130 1.97 -7.33 -15.93
C GLY A 130 2.21 -6.46 -14.70
N LEU A 131 2.81 -5.26 -14.86
CA LEU A 131 3.12 -4.37 -13.76
C LEU A 131 1.84 -3.75 -13.20
N ASN A 132 1.53 -4.18 -11.99
CA ASN A 132 0.40 -3.71 -11.20
C ASN A 132 0.91 -2.87 -10.04
N LEU A 133 0.27 -1.72 -9.83
CA LEU A 133 0.46 -0.93 -8.64
C LEU A 133 -0.60 -1.29 -7.61
N GLU A 134 -0.16 -1.56 -6.39
CA GLU A 134 -0.99 -1.82 -5.23
C GLU A 134 -1.06 -0.55 -4.38
N PHE A 135 -2.26 -0.16 -4.00
CA PHE A 135 -2.56 1.06 -3.27
C PHE A 135 -3.23 0.70 -1.96
N THR A 136 -2.68 1.20 -0.85
CA THR A 136 -3.27 1.02 0.46
C THR A 136 -3.50 2.38 1.11
N LEU A 137 -4.71 2.61 1.60
CA LEU A 137 -5.07 3.79 2.37
C LEU A 137 -5.65 3.35 3.71
N VAL A 138 -5.05 3.79 4.80
CA VAL A 138 -5.44 3.44 6.17
C VAL A 138 -5.98 4.68 6.86
N ASN A 139 -7.11 4.54 7.54
CA ASN A 139 -7.60 5.58 8.44
C ASN A 139 -6.96 5.44 9.83
N ASP A 140 -5.90 6.20 10.07
CA ASP A 140 -5.16 6.22 11.34
C ASP A 140 -5.82 7.12 12.41
N SER A 141 -6.94 7.76 12.08
CA SER A 141 -7.66 8.64 13.01
C SER A 141 -8.65 7.88 13.89
N GLN A 142 -9.18 8.57 14.90
CA GLN A 142 -10.26 8.08 15.75
C GLN A 142 -11.66 8.39 15.19
N GLN A 143 -11.75 8.95 13.98
CA GLN A 143 -13.01 9.37 13.35
C GLN A 143 -13.27 8.58 12.07
N ARG A 144 -14.55 8.39 11.73
CA ARG A 144 -14.93 7.86 10.41
C ARG A 144 -14.62 8.91 9.34
N LEU A 145 -14.01 8.47 8.24
CA LEU A 145 -13.50 9.35 7.19
C LEU A 145 -13.93 8.84 5.81
N ALA A 146 -14.54 9.70 5.00
CA ALA A 146 -14.84 9.50 3.57
C ALA A 146 -13.72 9.98 2.60
N PRO A 147 -12.66 9.18 2.34
CA PRO A 147 -11.53 9.64 1.53
C PRO A 147 -11.95 9.91 0.09
N ARG A 148 -11.52 11.06 -0.45
CA ARG A 148 -11.79 11.48 -1.83
C ARG A 148 -10.81 10.85 -2.82
N ILE A 149 -10.87 9.53 -2.95
CA ILE A 149 -9.87 8.74 -3.70
C ILE A 149 -9.89 9.03 -5.19
N PHE A 150 -11.06 9.34 -5.75
CA PHE A 150 -11.18 9.74 -7.15
C PHE A 150 -10.52 11.09 -7.45
N ASP A 151 -10.25 11.92 -6.44
CA ASP A 151 -9.51 13.17 -6.61
C ASP A 151 -8.00 12.99 -6.44
N SER A 152 -7.54 11.75 -6.22
CA SER A 152 -6.12 11.43 -6.07
C SER A 152 -5.41 11.31 -7.42
N ARG A 153 -4.12 11.65 -7.40
CA ARG A 153 -3.25 11.75 -8.57
C ARG A 153 -2.01 10.90 -8.37
N ILE A 154 -1.51 10.36 -9.47
CA ILE A 154 -0.24 9.64 -9.49
C ILE A 154 0.77 10.55 -10.16
N VAL A 155 1.90 10.72 -9.50
CA VAL A 155 3.03 11.52 -9.96
C VAL A 155 4.15 10.57 -10.31
N VAL A 156 4.65 10.64 -11.55
CA VAL A 156 5.78 9.85 -12.03
C VAL A 156 6.89 10.81 -12.40
N ASN A 157 8.06 10.67 -11.78
CA ASN A 157 9.22 11.55 -11.98
C ASN A 157 8.87 13.04 -11.82
N GLY A 158 8.05 13.38 -10.82
CA GLY A 158 7.59 14.75 -10.57
C GLY A 158 6.46 15.24 -11.48
N THR A 159 6.09 14.50 -12.52
CA THR A 159 5.03 14.87 -13.45
C THR A 159 3.71 14.16 -13.11
N GLU A 160 2.61 14.90 -13.01
CA GLU A 160 1.29 14.31 -12.79
C GLU A 160 0.81 13.57 -14.04
N VAL A 161 0.34 12.33 -13.86
CA VAL A 161 -0.23 11.54 -14.95
C VAL A 161 -1.66 12.01 -15.20
N ALA A 162 -1.88 12.74 -16.29
CA ALA A 162 -3.17 13.38 -16.64
C ALA A 162 -4.36 12.41 -16.69
N GLU A 163 -4.11 11.14 -16.98
CA GLU A 163 -5.12 10.10 -17.02
C GLU A 163 -4.82 9.06 -15.95
N SER A 164 -5.08 9.41 -14.69
CA SER A 164 -4.92 8.49 -13.57
C SER A 164 -5.78 7.24 -13.81
N PRO A 165 -5.20 6.04 -13.89
CA PRO A 165 -5.94 4.78 -14.02
C PRO A 165 -6.99 4.57 -12.93
N LEU A 166 -6.85 5.25 -11.78
CA LEU A 166 -7.83 5.32 -10.69
C LEU A 166 -9.20 5.79 -11.17
N LEU A 167 -9.24 6.66 -12.18
CA LEU A 167 -10.48 7.23 -12.73
C LEU A 167 -11.19 6.28 -13.70
N ARG A 168 -10.48 5.27 -14.24
CA ARG A 168 -11.05 4.30 -15.20
C ARG A 168 -11.36 2.94 -14.57
N GLY A 169 -10.74 2.64 -13.43
CA GLY A 169 -10.94 1.39 -12.72
C GLY A 169 -12.29 1.33 -12.01
N ARG A 170 -12.88 0.14 -11.96
CA ARG A 170 -14.01 -0.16 -11.07
C ARG A 170 -13.49 -0.30 -9.65
N LEU A 171 -13.13 0.82 -9.02
CA LEU A 171 -12.68 0.83 -7.64
C LEU A 171 -13.82 0.39 -6.71
N PRO A 172 -13.51 -0.23 -5.55
CA PRO A 172 -14.51 -0.49 -4.53
C PRO A 172 -15.21 0.83 -4.18
N ARG A 173 -16.55 0.85 -4.25
CA ARG A 173 -17.31 1.99 -3.72
C ARG A 173 -17.20 1.95 -2.20
N ILE A 174 -16.31 2.76 -1.66
CA ILE A 174 -16.20 2.97 -0.21
C ILE A 174 -16.63 4.40 0.05
N ASP A 175 -17.78 4.54 0.71
CA ASP A 175 -18.30 5.84 1.11
C ASP A 175 -17.50 6.40 2.30
N ALA A 176 -17.05 5.53 3.22
CA ALA A 176 -16.19 5.90 4.33
C ALA A 176 -15.42 4.73 4.96
N LEU A 177 -14.23 5.03 5.48
CA LEU A 177 -13.38 4.18 6.30
C LEU A 177 -13.61 4.49 7.78
N ALA A 178 -13.93 3.47 8.58
CA ALA A 178 -13.92 3.59 10.04
C ALA A 178 -12.49 3.69 10.60
N PRO A 179 -12.31 4.09 11.87
CA PRO A 179 -11.00 4.07 12.53
C PRO A 179 -10.30 2.72 12.42
N GLY A 180 -9.07 2.71 11.92
CA GLY A 180 -8.26 1.50 11.74
C GLY A 180 -8.63 0.63 10.53
N GLU A 181 -9.66 1.00 9.75
CA GLU A 181 -9.95 0.33 8.48
C GLU A 181 -8.98 0.77 7.39
N GLU A 182 -8.80 -0.13 6.41
CA GLU A 182 -8.00 0.12 5.23
C GLU A 182 -8.82 -0.11 3.96
N LEU A 183 -8.54 0.70 2.94
CA LEU A 183 -8.86 0.38 1.57
C LEU A 183 -7.59 -0.12 0.87
N HIS A 184 -7.71 -1.27 0.21
CA HIS A 184 -6.68 -1.82 -0.64
C HIS A 184 -7.25 -2.12 -2.03
N PHE A 185 -6.54 -1.69 -3.07
CA PHE A 185 -6.88 -2.03 -4.45
C PHE A 185 -5.63 -2.05 -5.34
N THR A 186 -5.79 -2.65 -6.52
CA THR A 186 -4.69 -2.86 -7.48
C THR A 186 -5.08 -2.29 -8.84
N VAL A 187 -4.13 -1.64 -9.52
CA VAL A 187 -4.36 -1.04 -10.84
C VAL A 187 -3.23 -1.38 -11.82
N PRO A 188 -3.54 -1.84 -13.05
CA PRO A 188 -2.53 -2.07 -14.06
C PRO A 188 -1.90 -0.75 -14.51
N PHE A 189 -0.57 -0.70 -14.52
CA PHE A 189 0.20 0.52 -14.79
C PHE A 189 1.31 0.34 -15.82
N GLY A 190 1.47 -0.88 -16.34
CA GLY A 190 2.54 -1.30 -17.24
C GLY A 190 2.84 -0.39 -18.42
N ARG A 191 1.81 0.13 -19.09
CA ARG A 191 1.94 0.97 -20.29
C ARG A 191 2.68 2.28 -20.07
N ARG A 192 2.83 2.73 -18.81
CA ARG A 192 3.54 3.95 -18.46
C ARG A 192 5.03 3.73 -18.21
N PHE A 193 5.48 2.48 -18.17
CA PHE A 193 6.85 2.09 -17.83
C PHE A 193 7.50 1.30 -18.98
N GLU A 194 7.18 1.61 -20.23
CA GLU A 194 7.69 0.86 -21.40
C GLU A 194 9.14 1.18 -21.73
N GLU A 195 9.59 2.39 -21.44
CA GLU A 195 10.97 2.81 -21.72
C GLU A 195 11.91 2.37 -20.59
N PRO A 196 13.13 1.88 -20.91
CA PRO A 196 14.14 1.57 -19.90
C PRO A 196 14.49 2.81 -19.07
N GLY A 197 14.57 2.66 -17.75
CA GLY A 197 14.85 3.78 -16.86
C GLY A 197 14.55 3.50 -15.39
N VAL A 198 14.70 4.56 -14.58
CA VAL A 198 14.31 4.58 -13.17
C VAL A 198 13.14 5.53 -13.01
N TYR A 199 12.05 5.05 -12.45
CA TYR A 199 10.81 5.78 -12.27
C TYR A 199 10.53 5.96 -10.78
N ARG A 200 10.36 7.21 -10.35
CA ARG A 200 9.94 7.59 -9.01
C ARG A 200 8.44 7.85 -9.03
N VAL A 201 7.69 7.04 -8.30
CA VAL A 201 6.24 7.09 -8.28
C VAL A 201 5.76 7.53 -6.90
N VAL A 202 4.84 8.49 -6.89
CA VAL A 202 4.17 8.98 -5.68
C VAL A 202 2.67 9.02 -5.93
N TRP A 203 1.90 8.56 -4.97
CA TRP A 203 0.45 8.72 -4.95
C TRP A 203 0.07 9.85 -3.98
N LYS A 204 -0.73 10.81 -4.44
CA LYS A 204 -1.16 11.96 -3.65
C LYS A 204 -2.67 12.12 -3.76
N GLY A 205 -3.33 12.47 -2.67
CA GLY A 205 -4.73 12.86 -2.68
C GLY A 205 -5.01 13.92 -1.61
N PRO A 206 -6.29 14.29 -1.41
CA PRO A 206 -6.66 15.28 -0.40
C PRO A 206 -6.18 14.86 1.00
N GLY A 207 -5.14 15.54 1.49
CA GLY A 207 -4.51 15.36 2.79
C GLY A 207 -3.75 14.05 3.03
N PHE A 208 -3.41 13.31 1.97
CA PHE A 208 -2.46 12.21 2.07
C PHE A 208 -1.43 12.23 0.94
N ARG A 209 -0.26 11.67 1.23
CA ARG A 209 0.81 11.43 0.27
C ARG A 209 1.50 10.12 0.64
N SER A 210 1.63 9.21 -0.32
CA SER A 210 2.42 8.00 -0.13
C SER A 210 3.92 8.34 -0.04
N PRO A 211 4.72 7.49 0.62
CA PRO A 211 6.15 7.44 0.37
C PRO A 211 6.45 7.30 -1.12
N GLU A 212 7.61 7.80 -1.54
CA GLU A 212 8.09 7.60 -2.91
C GLU A 212 8.54 6.14 -3.10
N MET A 213 8.11 5.55 -4.20
CA MET A 213 8.50 4.21 -4.62
C MET A 213 9.31 4.27 -5.92
N VAL A 214 10.25 3.34 -6.07
CA VAL A 214 11.12 3.26 -7.25
C VAL A 214 10.82 2.01 -8.05
N ILE A 215 10.58 2.18 -9.35
CA ILE A 215 10.49 1.11 -10.35
C ILE A 215 11.70 1.22 -11.27
N ARG A 216 12.32 0.09 -11.58
CA ARG A 216 13.42 0.02 -12.56
C ARG A 216 13.01 -0.81 -13.76
N VAL A 217 13.06 -0.21 -14.93
CA VAL A 217 12.84 -0.89 -16.21
C VAL A 217 14.19 -1.10 -16.87
N LEU A 218 14.60 -2.35 -17.00
CA LEU A 218 15.84 -2.72 -17.66
C LEU A 218 15.62 -2.79 -19.19
N PRO A 219 16.66 -2.55 -20.00
CA PRO A 219 16.59 -2.81 -21.43
C PRO A 219 16.18 -4.26 -21.74
N LYS A 220 15.56 -4.43 -22.91
CA LYS A 220 15.25 -5.76 -23.44
C LYS A 220 16.54 -6.61 -23.50
N ARG A 221 16.43 -7.91 -23.24
CA ARG A 221 17.58 -8.80 -23.45
C ARG A 221 17.98 -8.76 -24.93
N PRO A 222 19.29 -8.72 -25.24
CA PRO A 222 19.74 -8.96 -26.60
C PRO A 222 19.29 -10.37 -27.01
N ASN A 223 18.66 -10.50 -28.18
CA ASN A 223 18.29 -11.79 -28.73
C ASN A 223 19.59 -12.50 -29.15
N GLY A 224 20.16 -13.38 -28.32
CA GLY A 224 21.31 -14.22 -28.74
C GLY A 224 22.40 -14.50 -27.70
N LEU A 225 22.09 -14.58 -26.41
CA LEU A 225 22.97 -15.15 -25.38
C LEU A 225 22.34 -16.43 -24.83
#